data_AF-A0A454VZN8-F1
#
_entry.id   AF-A0A454VZN8-F1
#
_cell.length_a   1.000
_cell.length_b   1.000
_cell.length_c   1.000
_cell.angle_alpha   90.00
_cell.angle_beta   90.00
_cell.angle_gamma   90.00
#
_symmetry.space_group_name_H-M   'P 1'
#
loop_
_entity.id
_entity.type
_entity.pdbx_description
1 polymer ?
#
loop_
_entity_poly.entity_id
_entity_poly.type
_entity_poly.pdbx_seq_one_letter_code
_entity_poly.pdbx_strand_id
1 'polypeptide(L)'
;MAFVDQMKAVGHAVESILIALNTAGLKIAARTLRAWCAPAGPANGPAARTISDALVEDTIRQLAFTTNAAGKRVLAPEGLYGRRKMLALIRRTHFPEAGFGAVDRAMRSLGLAGVVRGKDPERPSPTRPTRGRRTY
;
A
#
# COMPACT_ATOMS: atom_id res chain seq x y z
N MET A 1 -3.53 17.95 12.63
CA MET A 1 -4.89 18.16 13.18
C MET A 1 -4.90 18.09 14.70
N ALA A 2 -4.28 17.08 15.33
CA ALA A 2 -4.23 16.93 16.79
C ALA A 2 -3.96 18.22 17.60
N PHE A 3 -2.95 19.03 17.24
CA PHE A 3 -2.68 20.30 17.94
C PHE A 3 -3.82 21.33 17.83
N VAL A 4 -4.33 21.57 16.62
CA VAL A 4 -5.41 22.54 16.39
C VAL A 4 -6.71 22.07 17.06
N ASP A 5 -6.99 20.77 16.99
CA ASP A 5 -8.15 20.17 17.64
C ASP A 5 -8.03 20.24 19.17
N GLN A 6 -6.83 20.01 19.72
CA GLN A 6 -6.54 20.18 21.15
C GLN A 6 -6.74 21.64 21.58
N MET A 7 -6.22 22.62 20.84
CA MET A 7 -6.39 24.04 21.17
C MET A 7 -7.86 24.47 21.08
N LYS A 8 -8.62 23.94 20.11
CA LYS A 8 -10.08 24.14 20.02
C LYS A 8 -10.82 23.48 21.19
N ALA A 9 -10.42 22.30 21.64
CA ALA A 9 -11.01 21.61 22.78
C ALA A 9 -10.77 22.34 24.10
N VAL A 10 -9.63 23.03 24.23
CA VAL A 10 -9.30 23.93 25.35
C VAL A 10 -10.09 25.26 25.27
N GLY A 11 -10.74 25.54 24.14
CA GLY A 11 -11.58 26.74 23.94
C GLY A 11 -10.86 27.92 23.29
N HIS A 12 -9.67 27.72 22.72
CA HIS A 12 -8.97 28.79 22.01
C HIS A 12 -9.67 29.15 20.70
N ALA A 13 -9.85 30.45 20.46
CA ALA A 13 -10.35 30.98 19.20
C ALA A 13 -9.36 30.70 18.04
N VAL A 14 -9.89 30.58 16.83
CA VAL A 14 -9.12 30.29 15.61
C VAL A 14 -8.04 31.34 15.38
N GLU A 15 -8.33 32.60 15.69
CA GLU A 15 -7.44 33.75 15.56
C GLU A 15 -6.21 33.62 16.48
N SER A 16 -6.40 33.14 17.72
CA SER A 16 -5.30 32.89 18.67
C SER A 16 -4.36 31.77 18.18
N ILE A 17 -4.95 30.70 17.63
CA ILE A 17 -4.19 29.59 17.03
C ILE A 17 -3.37 30.08 15.84
N LEU A 18 -3.93 30.94 14.99
CA LEU A 18 -3.23 31.49 13.82
C LEU A 18 -2.07 32.40 14.21
N ILE A 19 -2.20 33.18 15.29
CA ILE A 19 -1.09 33.98 15.82
C ILE A 19 0.06 33.07 16.23
N ALA A 20 -0.22 32.03 17.02
CA ALA A 20 0.80 31.06 17.45
C ALA A 20 1.47 30.34 16.26
N LEU A 21 0.69 29.93 15.25
CA LEU A 21 1.22 29.31 14.03
C LEU A 21 2.11 30.26 13.23
N ASN A 22 1.73 31.54 13.13
CA ASN A 22 2.53 32.55 12.45
C ASN A 22 3.85 32.82 13.18
N THR A 23 3.84 32.87 14.51
CA THR A 23 5.07 32.98 15.33
C THR A 23 6.01 31.79 15.10
N ALA A 24 5.47 30.59 14.86
CA ALA A 24 6.25 29.40 14.49
C ALA A 24 6.71 29.39 13.01
N GLY A 25 6.44 30.45 12.24
CA GLY A 25 6.81 30.59 10.83
C GLY A 25 5.79 29.99 9.83
N LEU A 26 4.65 29.48 10.31
CA LEU A 26 3.60 28.90 9.48
C LEU A 26 2.56 29.96 9.11
N LYS A 27 2.73 30.59 7.94
CA LYS A 27 1.77 31.58 7.40
C LYS A 27 0.58 30.88 6.74
N ILE A 28 -0.48 30.64 7.51
CA ILE A 28 -1.72 30.01 7.04
C ILE A 28 -2.87 31.02 7.11
N ALA A 29 -3.67 31.13 6.05
CA ALA A 29 -4.87 31.96 6.07
C ALA A 29 -5.99 31.30 6.88
N ALA A 30 -6.80 32.09 7.59
CA ALA A 30 -7.90 31.59 8.42
C ALA A 30 -8.89 30.72 7.64
N ARG A 31 -9.24 31.12 6.41
CA ARG A 31 -10.12 30.34 5.51
C ARG A 31 -9.57 28.95 5.20
N THR A 32 -8.25 28.84 5.06
CA THR A 32 -7.57 27.59 4.71
C THR A 32 -7.57 26.65 5.91
N LEU A 33 -7.25 27.16 7.10
CA LEU A 33 -7.33 26.39 8.34
C LEU A 33 -8.76 25.90 8.60
N ARG A 34 -9.76 26.77 8.42
CA ARG A 34 -11.17 26.41 8.55
C ARG A 34 -11.61 25.35 7.53
N ALA A 35 -11.15 25.44 6.28
CA ALA A 35 -11.43 24.44 5.25
C ALA A 35 -10.82 23.08 5.60
N TRP A 36 -9.62 23.05 6.19
CA TRP A 36 -9.00 21.78 6.60
C TRP A 36 -9.60 21.20 7.89
N CYS A 37 -10.07 22.05 8.80
CA CYS A 37 -10.76 21.63 10.04
C CYS A 37 -12.26 21.41 9.84
N ALA A 38 -12.81 21.71 8.67
CA ALA A 38 -14.20 21.44 8.36
C ALA A 38 -14.42 19.91 8.39
N PRO A 39 -15.51 19.43 8.99
CA PRO A 39 -15.82 18.00 8.98
C PRO A 39 -15.85 17.49 7.54
N ALA A 40 -15.34 16.28 7.33
CA ALA A 40 -15.33 15.65 6.02
C ALA A 40 -16.77 15.47 5.54
N GLY A 41 -17.22 16.36 4.65
CA GLY A 41 -18.50 16.31 3.98
C GLY A 41 -18.37 15.85 2.52
N PRO A 42 -19.48 15.72 1.78
CA PRO A 42 -19.47 15.24 0.39
C PRO A 42 -18.58 16.06 -0.55
N ALA A 43 -18.40 17.36 -0.27
CA ALA A 43 -17.59 18.28 -1.07
C ALA A 43 -16.12 18.40 -0.61
N ASN A 44 -15.78 17.93 0.58
CA ASN A 44 -14.45 18.14 1.20
C ASN A 44 -13.80 16.83 1.67
N GLY A 45 -14.48 15.70 1.45
CA GLY A 45 -13.97 14.36 1.73
C GLY A 45 -13.32 13.73 0.48
N PRO A 46 -12.41 12.76 0.67
CA PRO A 46 -11.89 11.97 -0.43
C PRO A 46 -13.02 11.24 -1.16
N ALA A 47 -12.90 11.08 -2.48
CA ALA A 47 -13.86 10.34 -3.28
C ALA A 47 -14.05 8.93 -2.73
N ALA A 48 -15.26 8.37 -2.82
CA ALA A 48 -15.57 7.02 -2.33
C ALA A 48 -14.58 5.96 -2.86
N ARG A 49 -14.15 6.12 -4.12
CA ARG A 49 -13.12 5.26 -4.74
C ARG A 49 -11.76 5.35 -4.05
N THR A 50 -11.34 6.55 -3.64
CA THR A 50 -10.08 6.76 -2.93
C THR A 50 -10.12 6.10 -1.56
N ILE A 51 -11.28 6.15 -0.89
CA ILE A 51 -11.49 5.46 0.38
C ILE A 51 -11.42 3.94 0.17
N SER A 52 -12.13 3.39 -0.82
CA SER A 52 -12.09 1.95 -1.10
C SER A 52 -10.70 1.47 -1.49
N ASP A 53 -9.97 2.23 -2.30
CA ASP A 53 -8.59 1.89 -2.69
C ASP A 53 -7.66 1.89 -1.46
N ALA A 54 -7.82 2.86 -0.54
CA ALA A 54 -7.03 2.91 0.70
C ALA A 54 -7.31 1.71 1.61
N LEU A 55 -8.56 1.27 1.72
CA LEU A 55 -8.93 0.07 2.49
C LEU A 55 -8.33 -1.20 1.88
N VAL A 56 -8.36 -1.33 0.56
CA VAL A 56 -7.73 -2.45 -0.15
C VAL A 56 -6.22 -2.43 0.04
N GLU A 57 -5.58 -1.27 -0.06
CA GLU A 57 -4.14 -1.13 0.17
C GLU A 57 -3.75 -1.50 1.60
N ASP A 58 -4.48 -1.03 2.61
CA ASP A 58 -4.18 -1.36 4.00
C ASP A 58 -4.32 -2.86 4.26
N THR A 59 -5.33 -3.49 3.68
CA THR A 59 -5.53 -4.94 3.79
C THR A 59 -4.39 -5.72 3.13
N ILE A 60 -3.97 -5.32 1.93
CA ILE A 60 -2.82 -5.95 1.26
C ILE A 60 -1.55 -5.74 2.07
N ARG A 61 -1.35 -4.56 2.66
CA ARG A 61 -0.19 -4.27 3.51
C ARG A 61 -0.15 -5.18 4.74
N GLN A 62 -1.28 -5.38 5.41
CA GLN A 62 -1.39 -6.27 6.57
C GLN A 62 -1.15 -7.73 6.20
N LEU A 63 -1.62 -8.18 5.04
CA LEU A 63 -1.40 -9.55 4.56
C LEU A 63 0.04 -9.78 4.09
N ALA A 64 0.60 -8.81 3.36
CA ALA A 64 1.90 -8.98 2.71
C ALA A 64 3.08 -8.80 3.66
N PHE A 65 2.92 -8.11 4.79
CA PHE A 65 4.00 -7.84 5.73
C PHE A 65 3.66 -8.34 7.13
N THR A 66 4.53 -9.19 7.68
CA THR A 66 4.49 -9.60 9.08
C THR A 66 5.61 -8.93 9.86
N THR A 67 5.50 -8.95 11.18
CA THR A 67 6.57 -8.47 12.07
C THR A 67 7.34 -9.67 12.59
N ASN A 68 8.65 -9.70 12.36
CA ASN A 68 9.50 -10.76 12.89
C ASN A 68 9.75 -10.56 14.41
N ALA A 69 10.27 -11.56 15.10
CA ALA A 69 10.59 -11.51 16.54
C ALA A 69 11.51 -10.33 16.93
N ALA A 70 12.31 -9.82 15.98
CA ALA A 70 13.17 -8.65 16.14
C ALA A 70 12.46 -7.30 15.87
N GLY A 71 11.13 -7.27 15.72
CA GLY A 71 10.36 -6.04 15.45
C GLY A 71 10.50 -5.49 14.01
N LYS A 72 11.26 -6.17 13.14
CA LYS A 72 11.44 -5.77 11.75
C LYS A 72 10.28 -6.28 10.89
N ARG A 73 9.76 -5.43 9.99
CA ARG A 73 8.81 -5.84 8.96
C ARG A 73 9.49 -6.76 7.95
N VAL A 74 8.94 -7.96 7.79
CA VAL A 74 9.39 -8.98 6.85
C VAL A 74 8.23 -9.35 5.93
N LEU A 75 8.56 -9.70 4.69
CA LEU A 75 7.56 -10.11 3.72
C LEU A 75 6.96 -11.45 4.14
N ALA A 76 5.64 -11.48 4.27
CA ALA A 76 4.84 -12.68 4.48
C ALA A 76 4.84 -13.56 3.21
N PRO A 77 4.51 -14.85 3.30
CA PRO A 77 4.37 -15.69 2.11
C PRO A 77 3.30 -15.15 1.13
N GLU A 78 2.28 -14.46 1.63
CA GLU A 78 1.26 -13.76 0.85
C GLU A 78 1.83 -12.59 0.05
N GLY A 79 2.92 -11.96 0.51
CA GLY A 79 3.62 -10.91 -0.22
C GLY A 79 4.31 -11.41 -1.50
N LEU A 80 4.51 -12.72 -1.64
CA LEU A 80 5.00 -13.35 -2.86
C LEU A 80 3.89 -13.61 -3.87
N TYR A 81 2.61 -13.39 -3.50
CA TYR A 81 1.50 -13.62 -4.40
C TYR A 81 1.48 -12.57 -5.51
N GLY A 82 1.25 -13.03 -6.74
CA GLY A 82 0.94 -12.15 -7.85
C GLY A 82 -0.49 -11.61 -7.77
N ARG A 83 -0.78 -10.61 -8.61
CA ARG A 83 -2.06 -9.87 -8.66
C ARG A 83 -3.30 -10.75 -8.65
N ARG A 84 -3.33 -11.81 -9.46
CA ARG A 84 -4.49 -12.72 -9.55
C ARG A 84 -4.73 -13.48 -8.24
N LYS A 85 -3.65 -13.96 -7.62
CA LYS A 85 -3.74 -14.74 -6.38
C LYS A 85 -4.09 -13.83 -5.20
N MET A 86 -3.54 -12.62 -5.17
CA MET A 86 -3.89 -11.60 -4.18
C MET A 86 -5.36 -11.18 -4.30
N LEU A 87 -5.87 -10.94 -5.51
CA LEU A 87 -7.29 -10.62 -5.72
C LEU A 87 -8.21 -11.75 -5.23
N ALA A 88 -7.89 -13.01 -5.56
CA ALA A 88 -8.68 -14.15 -5.12
C ALA A 88 -8.69 -14.30 -3.58
N LEU A 89 -7.56 -14.04 -2.92
CA LEU A 89 -7.46 -14.02 -1.47
C LEU A 89 -8.37 -12.94 -0.88
N ILE A 90 -8.23 -11.69 -1.33
CA ILE A 90 -8.99 -10.55 -0.81
C ILE A 90 -10.49 -10.74 -0.98
N ARG A 91 -10.93 -11.22 -2.15
CA ARG A 91 -12.35 -11.50 -2.41
C ARG A 91 -12.93 -12.57 -1.50
N ARG A 92 -12.10 -13.52 -1.07
CA ARG A 92 -12.52 -14.61 -0.20
C ARG A 92 -12.55 -14.21 1.28
N THR A 93 -11.66 -13.32 1.73
CA THR A 93 -11.46 -13.08 3.18
C THR A 93 -11.89 -11.70 3.67
N HIS A 94 -11.83 -10.66 2.84
CA HIS A 94 -12.04 -9.27 3.30
C HIS A 94 -13.08 -8.50 2.49
N PHE A 95 -12.91 -8.44 1.16
CA PHE A 95 -13.72 -7.58 0.29
C PHE A 95 -14.17 -8.35 -0.96
N PRO A 96 -15.37 -8.96 -0.95
CA PRO A 96 -15.88 -9.70 -2.11
C PRO A 96 -16.00 -8.80 -3.36
N GLU A 97 -16.28 -7.51 -3.17
CA GLU A 97 -16.40 -6.51 -4.22
C GLU A 97 -15.07 -5.89 -4.67
N ALA A 98 -13.92 -6.39 -4.19
CA ALA A 98 -12.63 -5.85 -4.57
C ALA A 98 -12.42 -5.92 -6.10
N GLY A 99 -12.14 -4.76 -6.70
CA GLY A 99 -11.83 -4.63 -8.11
C GLY A 99 -10.38 -5.01 -8.41
N PHE A 100 -10.15 -5.61 -9.58
CA PHE A 100 -8.81 -5.95 -10.06
C PHE A 100 -7.87 -4.72 -10.09
N GLY A 101 -8.38 -3.58 -10.57
CA GLY A 101 -7.60 -2.34 -10.65
C GLY A 101 -7.23 -1.73 -9.29
N ALA A 102 -8.03 -1.96 -8.24
CA ALA A 102 -7.72 -1.50 -6.88
C ALA A 102 -6.55 -2.32 -6.30
N VAL A 103 -6.62 -3.65 -6.43
CA VAL A 103 -5.56 -4.57 -6.00
C VAL A 103 -4.26 -4.30 -6.77
N ASP A 104 -4.35 -4.07 -8.08
CA ASP A 104 -3.18 -3.78 -8.91
C ASP A 104 -2.50 -2.45 -8.53
N ARG A 105 -3.27 -1.39 -8.25
CA ARG A 105 -2.72 -0.12 -7.73
C ARG A 105 -2.07 -0.30 -6.37
N ALA A 106 -2.74 -0.97 -5.44
CA ALA A 106 -2.24 -1.23 -4.10
C ALA A 106 -0.95 -2.08 -4.10
N MET A 107 -0.88 -3.12 -4.94
CA MET A 107 0.33 -3.91 -5.07
C MET A 107 1.49 -3.10 -5.65
N ARG A 108 1.24 -2.21 -6.63
CA ARG A 108 2.28 -1.31 -7.15
C ARG A 108 2.74 -0.29 -6.10
N SER A 109 1.83 0.32 -5.34
CA SER A 109 2.20 1.28 -4.29
C SER A 109 3.03 0.65 -3.17
N LEU A 110 2.78 -0.64 -2.88
CA LEU A 110 3.52 -1.42 -1.90
C LEU A 110 4.79 -2.11 -2.46
N GLY A 111 5.09 -1.97 -3.75
CA GLY A 111 6.25 -2.61 -4.39
C GLY A 111 6.14 -4.13 -4.56
N LEU A 112 4.93 -4.69 -4.53
CA LEU A 112 4.66 -6.12 -4.66
C LEU A 112 4.47 -6.50 -6.14
N ALA A 113 5.41 -7.26 -6.70
CA ALA A 113 5.30 -7.78 -8.07
C ALA A 113 4.72 -9.22 -8.12
N GLY A 114 4.81 -9.95 -7.00
CA GLY A 114 4.62 -11.39 -6.96
C GLY A 114 5.82 -12.14 -7.55
N VAL A 115 6.06 -13.36 -7.07
CA VAL A 115 7.13 -14.22 -7.61
C VAL A 115 6.57 -15.07 -8.73
N VAL A 116 7.19 -14.96 -9.91
CA VAL A 116 6.96 -15.87 -11.04
C VAL A 116 8.12 -16.86 -11.08
N ARG A 117 7.83 -18.15 -11.26
CA ARG A 117 8.88 -19.17 -11.47
C ARG A 117 9.61 -18.81 -12.76
N GLY A 118 10.91 -18.48 -12.65
CA GLY A 118 11.76 -18.28 -13.82
C GLY A 118 11.83 -19.55 -14.66
N LYS A 119 12.05 -19.43 -15.97
CA LYS A 119 12.32 -20.58 -16.83
C LYS A 119 13.55 -21.30 -16.27
N ASP A 120 13.42 -22.60 -15.97
CA ASP A 120 14.56 -23.43 -15.57
C ASP A 120 15.61 -23.35 -16.71
N PRO A 121 16.91 -23.11 -16.41
CA PRO A 121 17.93 -23.11 -17.45
C PRO A 121 17.90 -24.45 -18.16
N GLU A 122 17.86 -24.39 -19.48
CA GLU A 122 17.77 -25.57 -20.34
C GLU A 122 18.99 -26.44 -20.06
N ARG A 123 18.78 -27.57 -19.38
CA ARG A 123 19.88 -28.50 -19.05
C ARG A 123 20.43 -29.02 -20.38
N PRO A 124 21.72 -28.85 -20.68
CA PRO A 124 22.29 -29.43 -21.88
C PRO A 124 22.05 -30.94 -21.85
N SER A 125 21.40 -31.46 -22.88
CA SER A 125 21.19 -32.89 -23.04
C SER A 125 22.56 -33.57 -23.10
N PRO A 126 22.77 -34.71 -22.41
CA PRO A 126 24.05 -35.41 -22.47
C PRO A 126 24.29 -35.84 -23.92
N THR A 127 25.35 -35.28 -24.52
CA THR A 127 25.77 -35.59 -25.88
C THR A 127 26.10 -37.08 -25.93
N ARG A 128 25.36 -37.84 -26.74
CA ARG A 128 25.59 -39.27 -26.91
C ARG A 128 26.98 -39.48 -27.53
N PRO A 129 27.93 -40.18 -26.88
CA PRO A 129 29.25 -40.38 -27.45
C PRO A 129 29.15 -41.16 -28.76
N THR A 130 29.76 -40.62 -29.82
CA THR A 130 29.85 -41.26 -31.13
C THR A 130 30.65 -42.55 -31.00
N ARG A 131 29.98 -43.69 -31.23
CA ARG A 131 30.57 -45.03 -31.22
C ARG A 131 31.59 -45.11 -32.36
N GLY A 132 32.88 -45.12 -32.02
CA GLY A 132 33.98 -45.21 -32.98
C GLY A 132 33.81 -46.42 -33.91
N ARG A 133 33.89 -46.18 -35.22
CA ARG A 133 33.98 -47.23 -36.24
C ARG A 133 35.28 -48.00 -36.01
N ARG A 134 35.14 -49.26 -35.60
CA ARG A 134 36.20 -50.27 -35.73
C ARG A 134 36.47 -50.48 -37.22
N THR A 135 37.66 -50.13 -37.68
CA THR A 135 38.26 -50.73 -38.86
C THR A 135 39.12 -51.90 -38.41
N TYR A 136 39.05 -52.98 -39.19
CA TYR A 136 39.73 -54.26 -39.00
C TYR A 136 41.25 -54.15 -39.05
#